data_AF-A0A968LIZ4-F1
#
_entry.id   AF-A0A968LIZ4-F1
#
_cell.length_a   1.000
_cell.length_b   1.000
_cell.length_c   1.000
_cell.angle_alpha   90.00
_cell.angle_beta   90.00
_cell.angle_gamma   90.00
#
_symmetry.space_group_name_H-M   'P 1'
#
loop_
_entity.id
_entity.type
_entity.pdbx_description
1 polymer ?
#
loop_
_entity_poly.entity_id
_entity_poly.type
_entity_poly.pdbx_seq_one_letter_code
_entity_poly.pdbx_strand_id
1 'polypeptide(L)' 'MQPHQHQEQLESYLLEHSVLDSEQLAIAKKMQARQDGPLLMILLQLSFIDLKQLGGLLDCAAQFRADYM' A
#
# COMPACT_ATOMS: atom_id res chain seq x y z
N MET A 1 2.86 3.05 -18.34
CA MET A 1 4.16 2.99 -17.64
C MET A 1 4.18 1.84 -16.64
N GLN A 2 5.35 1.59 -16.07
CA GLN A 2 5.73 0.41 -15.30
C GLN A 2 4.93 0.28 -13.98
N PRO A 3 4.66 -0.96 -13.51
CA PRO A 3 3.89 -1.23 -12.28
C PRO A 3 4.45 -0.54 -11.02
N HIS A 4 5.71 -0.10 -11.03
CA HIS A 4 6.40 0.53 -9.90
C HIS A 4 5.83 1.91 -9.52
N GLN A 5 5.35 2.73 -10.47
CA GLN A 5 4.87 4.10 -10.16
C GLN A 5 3.61 4.12 -9.27
N HIS A 6 2.65 3.22 -9.53
CA HIS A 6 1.42 3.15 -8.73
C HIS A 6 1.71 2.70 -7.29
N GLN A 7 2.69 1.81 -7.12
CA GLN A 7 3.11 1.39 -5.79
C GLN A 7 3.79 2.53 -5.04
N GLU A 8 4.66 3.32 -5.67
CA GLU A 8 5.28 4.50 -5.04
C GLU A 8 4.25 5.54 -4.58
N GLN A 9 3.21 5.81 -5.38
CA GLN A 9 2.13 6.73 -4.99
C GLN A 9 1.36 6.24 -3.77
N LEU A 10 1.05 4.93 -3.73
CA LEU A 10 0.41 4.32 -2.56
C LEU A 10 1.31 4.38 -1.32
N GLU A 11 2.60 4.09 -1.46
CA GLU A 11 3.56 4.17 -0.36
C GLU A 11 3.67 5.58 0.22
N SER A 12 3.74 6.61 -0.64
CA SER A 12 3.73 8.01 -0.21
C SER A 12 2.43 8.36 0.50
N TYR A 13 1.28 7.97 -0.06
CA TYR A 13 -0.03 8.20 0.56
C TYR A 13 -0.12 7.59 1.96
N LEU A 14 0.35 6.35 2.13
CA LEU A 14 0.33 5.65 3.42
C LEU A 14 1.12 6.41 4.49
N LEU A 15 2.26 7.02 4.12
CA LEU A 15 3.09 7.81 5.04
C LEU A 15 2.52 9.20 5.29
N GLU A 16 2.14 9.92 4.24
CA GLU A 16 1.63 11.30 4.31
C GLU A 16 0.34 11.39 5.14
N HIS A 17 -0.52 10.39 5.04
CA HIS A 17 -1.76 10.32 5.81
C HIS A 17 -1.61 9.61 7.16
N SER A 18 -0.38 9.27 7.57
CA SER A 18 -0.09 8.56 8.83
C SER A 18 -0.89 7.25 8.98
N VAL A 19 -1.19 6.60 7.86
CA VAL A 19 -1.78 5.24 7.87
C VAL A 19 -0.73 4.25 8.36
N LEU A 20 0.52 4.48 7.98
CA LEU A 20 1.70 3.76 8.44
C LEU A 20 2.79 4.75 8.82
N ASP A 21 3.71 4.32 9.68
CA ASP A 21 5.02 4.95 9.81
C ASP A 21 6.06 4.32 8.85
N SER A 22 7.25 4.92 8.81
CA SER A 22 8.34 4.48 7.94
C SER A 22 8.89 3.09 8.30
N GLU A 23 8.80 2.69 9.57
CA GLU A 23 9.27 1.38 10.03
C GLU A 23 8.29 0.27 9.61
N GLN A 24 6.99 0.48 9.83
CA GLN A 24 5.92 -0.40 9.39
C GLN A 24 5.96 -0.61 7.88
N LEU A 25 6.14 0.47 7.11
CA LEU A 25 6.26 0.36 5.66
C LEU A 25 7.50 -0.46 5.26
N ALA A 26 8.65 -0.25 5.90
CA ALA A 26 9.86 -1.01 5.62
C ALA A 26 9.68 -2.51 5.92
N ILE A 27 9.03 -2.86 7.03
CA ILE A 27 8.71 -4.25 7.40
C ILE A 27 7.80 -4.87 6.34
N ALA A 28 6.73 -4.16 5.95
CA ALA A 28 5.77 -4.64 4.97
C ALA A 28 6.44 -4.91 3.61
N LYS A 29 7.29 -4.00 3.11
CA LYS A 29 8.03 -4.18 1.85
C LYS A 29 8.98 -5.36 1.90
N LYS A 30 9.68 -5.57 3.02
CA LYS A 30 10.55 -6.73 3.22
C LYS A 30 9.77 -8.04 3.16
N MET A 31 8.53 -8.06 3.66
CA MET A 31 7.66 -9.23 3.58
C MET A 31 7.03 -9.40 2.20
N GLN A 32 6.67 -8.30 1.54
CA GLN A 32 6.19 -8.29 0.16
C GLN A 32 7.17 -8.98 -0.79
N ALA A 33 8.45 -8.60 -0.70
CA ALA A 33 9.53 -9.19 -1.50
C ALA A 33 9.79 -10.69 -1.23
N ARG A 34 9.30 -11.23 -0.11
CA ARG A 34 9.43 -12.65 0.26
C ARG A 34 8.24 -13.50 -0.16
N GLN A 35 7.06 -12.90 -0.27
CA GLN A 35 5.80 -13.62 -0.48
C GLN A 35 5.18 -13.37 -1.86
N ASP A 36 5.78 -12.50 -2.69
CA ASP A 36 5.23 -12.05 -3.98
C ASP A 36 3.75 -11.61 -3.90
N GLY A 37 3.39 -10.98 -2.78
CA GLY A 37 2.02 -10.53 -2.50
C GLY A 37 1.81 -9.05 -2.81
N PRO A 38 0.56 -8.59 -3.02
CA PRO A 38 0.23 -7.17 -3.05
C PRO A 38 0.50 -6.51 -1.68
N LEU A 39 1.12 -5.32 -1.68
CA LEU A 39 1.47 -4.59 -0.45
C LEU A 39 0.28 -4.46 0.51
N LEU A 40 -0.90 -4.08 0.02
CA LEU A 40 -2.11 -3.94 0.84
C LEU A 40 -2.51 -5.23 1.57
N MET A 41 -2.29 -6.40 0.96
CA MET A 41 -2.62 -7.66 1.61
C MET A 41 -1.59 -8.01 2.69
N ILE A 42 -0.32 -7.69 2.47
CA ILE A 42 0.74 -7.83 3.48
C ILE A 42 0.45 -6.92 4.69
N LEU A 43 0.00 -5.68 4.47
CA LEU A 43 -0.37 -4.75 5.54
C LEU A 43 -1.53 -5.29 6.39
N LEU A 44 -2.54 -5.89 5.77
CA LEU A 44 -3.65 -6.52 6.48
C LEU A 44 -3.17 -7.73 7.30
N GLN A 45 -2.34 -8.60 6.71
CA GLN A 45 -1.79 -9.77 7.39
C GLN A 45 -0.94 -9.40 8.61
N LEU A 46 -0.21 -8.28 8.53
CA LEU A 46 0.58 -7.74 9.62
C LEU A 46 -0.24 -6.98 10.66
N SER A 47 -1.55 -6.83 10.45
CA SER A 47 -2.43 -6.01 11.29
C SER A 47 -1.97 -4.54 11.40
N PHE A 48 -1.22 -4.05 10.41
CA PHE A 48 -0.88 -2.63 10.31
C PHE A 48 -2.05 -1.78 9.82
N ILE A 49 -2.97 -2.42 9.09
CA ILE A 49 -4.28 -1.86 8.74
C ILE A 49 -5.37 -2.87 9.08
N ASP A 50 -6.58 -2.37 9.31
CA ASP A 50 -7.77 -3.20 9.44
C ASP A 50 -8.58 -3.28 8.11
N LEU A 51 -9.66 -4.08 8.11
CA LEU A 51 -10.53 -4.25 6.95
C LEU A 51 -11.27 -2.96 6.54
N LYS A 52 -11.53 -2.05 7.49
CA LYS A 52 -12.20 -0.78 7.21
C LYS A 52 -11.24 0.17 6.49
N GLN A 53 -10.00 0.25 6.95
CA GLN A 53 -8.93 1.02 6.31
C GLN A 53 -8.57 0.43 4.95
N LEU A 54 -8.53 -0.91 4.82
CA LEU A 54 -8.29 -1.59 3.55
C LEU A 54 -9.28 -1.17 2.47
N GLY A 55 -10.57 -1.05 2.79
CA GLY A 55 -11.59 -0.60 1.84
C GLY A 55 -11.24 0.77 1.24
N GLY A 56 -10.97 1.76 2.08
CA GLY A 56 -10.59 3.10 1.61
C GLY A 56 -9.27 3.13 0.82
N LEU A 57 -8.31 2.28 1.19
CA LEU A 57 -7.03 2.16 0.47
C LEU A 57 -7.21 1.51 -0.90
N LEU A 58 -8.14 0.57 -1.07
CA LEU A 58 -8.46 -0.03 -2.37
C LEU A 58 -9.10 0.99 -3.31
N ASP A 59 -10.01 1.82 -2.80
CA ASP A 59 -10.62 2.90 -3.56
C ASP A 59 -9.56 3.93 -4.01
N CYS A 60 -8.65 4.31 -3.10
CA CYS A 60 -7.55 5.22 -3.39
C CYS A 60 -6.57 4.63 -4.41
N ALA A 61 -6.19 3.35 -4.27
CA ALA A 61 -5.34 2.65 -5.22
C ALA A 61 -5.98 2.52 -6.61
N ALA A 62 -7.31 2.37 -6.68
CA ALA A 62 -8.04 2.38 -7.94
C ALA A 62 -8.01 3.78 -8.60
N GLN A 63 -8.09 4.84 -7.80
CA GLN A 63 -7.99 6.21 -8.28
C GLN A 63 -6.61 6.53 -8.89
N PHE A 64 -5.51 6.15 -8.23
CA PHE A 64 -4.16 6.32 -8.79
C PHE A 64 -3.95 5.60 -10.11
N ARG A 65 -4.65 4.47 -10.32
CA ARG A 65 -4.65 3.76 -11.61
C ARG A 65 -5.47 4.46 -12.69
N ALA A 66 -6.52 5.20 -12.29
CA ALA A 66 -7.43 5.89 -13.19
C ALA A 66 -6.92 7.27 -13.61
N ASP A 67 -6.16 7.97 -12.75
CA ASP A 67 -5.61 9.31 -12.98
C ASP A 67 -4.57 9.39 -14.13
N TYR A 68 -4.28 8.27 -14.80
CA TYR A 68 -3.36 8.17 -15.94
C TYR A 68 -4.01 7.69 -17.25
N MET A 69 -5.35 7.66 -17.34
CA MET A 69 -6.10 7.50 -18.61
C MET A 69 -6.48 8.86 -19.19
#